data_AF-F0YLC8-F1
#
_entry.id   AF-F0YLC8-F1
#
_cell.length_a   1.000
_cell.length_b   1.000
_cell.length_c   1.000
_cell.angle_alpha   90.00
_cell.angle_beta   90.00
_cell.angle_gamma   90.00
#
_symmetry.space_group_name_H-M   'P 1'
#
loop_
_entity.id
_entity.type
_entity.pdbx_description
1 polymer ?
#
loop_
_entity_poly.entity_id
_entity_poly.type
_entity_poly.pdbx_seq_one_letter_code
_entity_poly.pdbx_strand_id
1 'polypeptide(L)'
;EVGTESAVDRGKSTKSFLMSFFEADDNHGVEGVDTFNACYGGTNALFNTTNWIQSRAYDGAYAVVVCSDPAVHPDPAYISGIGASSISLAAAA
;
A
#
# COMPACT_ATOMS: atom_id res chain seq x y z
N GLU A 1 4.04 -2.42 -1.27
CA GLU A 1 2.65 -2.93 -1.16
C GLU A 1 1.71 -1.80 -0.73
N VAL A 2 0.45 -1.84 -1.15
CA VAL A 2 -0.58 -0.88 -0.71
C VAL A 2 -1.67 -1.63 0.05
N GLY A 3 -2.07 -1.12 1.20
CA GLY A 3 -3.22 -1.61 1.94
C GLY A 3 -4.36 -0.61 1.86
N THR A 4 -5.53 -1.04 1.40
CA THR A 4 -6.71 -0.18 1.29
C THR A 4 -8.00 -1.02 1.27
N GLU A 5 -9.12 -0.43 1.69
CA GLU A 5 -10.48 -0.91 1.44
C GLU A 5 -11.20 -0.09 0.35
N SER A 6 -10.59 1.03 -0.05
CA SER A 6 -11.15 2.02 -0.97
C SER A 6 -10.73 1.76 -2.42
N ALA A 7 -11.33 0.74 -3.02
CA ALA A 7 -11.07 0.40 -4.43
C ALA A 7 -11.59 1.49 -5.38
N VAL A 8 -10.68 2.37 -5.83
CA VAL A 8 -10.98 3.41 -6.84
C VAL A 8 -11.29 2.80 -8.21
N ASP A 9 -10.59 1.71 -8.55
CA ASP A 9 -10.80 0.92 -9.76
C ASP A 9 -10.79 -0.58 -9.40
N ARG A 10 -11.57 -1.40 -10.12
CA ARG A 10 -11.70 -2.84 -9.85
C ARG A 10 -10.67 -3.72 -10.54
N GLY A 11 -10.01 -3.22 -11.59
CA GLY A 11 -8.98 -3.93 -12.35
C GLY A 11 -7.60 -3.29 -12.23
N LYS A 12 -7.53 -2.00 -11.89
CA LYS A 12 -6.29 -1.24 -11.76
C LYS A 12 -5.99 -0.93 -10.30
N SER A 13 -4.89 -1.48 -9.78
CA SER A 13 -4.46 -1.24 -8.40
C SER A 13 -4.01 0.21 -8.18
N THR A 14 -4.21 0.72 -6.97
CA THR A 14 -3.68 1.99 -6.46
C THR A 14 -2.16 2.04 -6.60
N LYS A 15 -1.46 0.92 -6.33
CA LYS A 15 -0.02 0.77 -6.56
C LYS A 15 0.39 1.18 -7.97
N SER A 16 -0.40 0.85 -8.99
CA SER A 16 -0.07 1.20 -10.37
C SER A 16 -0.15 2.71 -10.66
N PHE A 17 -0.92 3.47 -9.88
CA PHE A 17 -0.90 4.94 -9.94
C PHE A 17 0.35 5.51 -9.26
N LEU A 18 0.78 4.90 -8.16
CA LEU A 18 2.02 5.29 -7.44
C LEU A 18 3.29 5.07 -8.28
N MET A 19 3.25 4.16 -9.27
CA MET A 19 4.38 3.97 -10.20
C MET A 19 4.73 5.25 -10.99
N SER A 20 3.82 6.22 -11.12
CA SER A 20 4.12 7.52 -11.72
C SER A 20 5.24 8.29 -11.02
N PHE A 21 5.44 8.08 -9.71
CA PHE A 21 6.56 8.68 -8.97
C PHE A 21 7.93 8.11 -9.33
N PHE A 22 7.97 6.93 -9.96
CA PHE A 22 9.20 6.24 -10.34
C PHE A 22 9.55 6.43 -11.82
N GLU A 23 8.67 7.05 -12.62
CA GLU A 23 8.87 7.26 -14.05
C GLU A 23 10.06 8.18 -14.34
N ALA A 24 10.32 9.18 -13.50
CA ALA A 24 11.43 10.12 -13.69
C ALA A 24 12.81 9.45 -13.61
N ASP A 25 12.91 8.35 -12.85
CA ASP A 25 14.14 7.57 -12.66
C ASP A 25 14.18 6.31 -13.56
N ASP A 26 13.22 6.15 -14.49
CA ASP A 26 13.05 4.96 -15.34
C ASP A 26 13.00 3.64 -14.53
N ASN A 27 12.50 3.72 -13.28
CA ASN A 27 12.47 2.57 -12.39
C ASN A 27 11.12 1.84 -12.46
N HIS A 28 11.10 0.75 -13.21
CA HIS A 28 9.93 -0.13 -13.35
C HIS A 28 10.03 -1.44 -12.54
N GLY A 29 11.17 -1.68 -11.88
CA GLY A 29 11.49 -2.91 -11.14
C GLY A 29 10.96 -2.93 -9.71
N VAL A 30 9.74 -2.43 -9.47
CA VAL A 30 9.16 -2.31 -8.11
C VAL A 30 8.07 -3.36 -7.90
N GLU A 31 8.31 -4.31 -6.99
CA GLU A 31 7.36 -5.39 -6.67
C GLU A 31 6.12 -4.91 -5.89
N GLY A 32 5.11 -5.79 -5.86
CA GLY A 32 3.91 -5.67 -5.04
C GLY A 32 2.69 -5.04 -5.72
N VAL A 33 1.54 -5.16 -5.05
CA VAL A 33 0.21 -4.75 -5.54
C VAL A 33 -0.62 -4.12 -4.41
N ASP A 34 -1.95 -4.09 -4.57
CA ASP A 34 -2.87 -3.71 -3.50
C ASP A 34 -3.32 -4.96 -2.73
N THR A 35 -3.54 -4.80 -1.43
CA THR A 35 -4.12 -5.80 -0.54
C THR A 35 -5.40 -5.23 0.08
N PHE A 36 -6.46 -6.03 0.06
CA PHE A 36 -7.80 -5.61 0.46
C PHE A 36 -8.35 -6.52 1.54
N ASN A 37 -8.71 -5.95 2.69
CA ASN A 37 -9.59 -6.57 3.67
C ASN A 37 -9.99 -5.55 4.73
N ALA A 38 -10.98 -4.71 4.43
CA ALA A 38 -11.37 -3.60 5.29
C ALA A 38 -10.15 -2.80 5.81
N CYS A 39 -10.21 -2.29 7.04
CA CYS A 39 -9.07 -1.65 7.74
C CYS A 39 -7.83 -2.56 7.93
N TYR A 40 -7.90 -3.87 7.67
CA TYR A 40 -6.77 -4.80 7.85
C TYR A 40 -5.81 -4.83 6.64
N GLY A 41 -6.20 -4.29 5.47
CA GLY A 41 -5.36 -4.28 4.28
C GLY A 41 -3.94 -3.77 4.55
N GLY A 42 -3.81 -2.68 5.30
CA GLY A 42 -2.51 -2.12 5.69
C GLY A 42 -1.60 -3.09 6.46
N THR A 43 -2.17 -3.82 7.43
CA THR A 43 -1.43 -4.84 8.20
C THR A 43 -0.98 -5.99 7.30
N ASN A 44 -1.84 -6.42 6.37
CA ASN A 44 -1.47 -7.47 5.41
C ASN A 44 -0.33 -7.02 4.48
N ALA A 45 -0.40 -5.79 3.98
CA ALA A 45 0.66 -5.18 3.19
C ALA A 45 1.99 -5.11 3.96
N LEU A 46 1.95 -4.78 5.25
CA LEU A 46 3.13 -4.78 6.12
C LEU A 46 3.74 -6.18 6.28
N PHE A 47 2.92 -7.20 6.53
CA PHE A 47 3.42 -8.57 6.66
C PHE A 47 3.98 -9.11 5.35
N ASN A 48 3.32 -8.86 4.22
CA ASN A 48 3.84 -9.25 2.90
C ASN A 48 5.20 -8.60 2.62
N THR A 49 5.31 -7.30 2.90
CA THR A 49 6.56 -6.55 2.71
C THR A 49 7.67 -7.05 3.63
N THR A 50 7.36 -7.30 4.90
CA THR A 50 8.32 -7.87 5.87
C THR A 50 8.80 -9.25 5.43
N ASN A 51 7.87 -10.10 4.99
CA ASN A 51 8.20 -11.44 4.49
C ASN A 51 9.08 -11.37 3.24
N TRP A 52 8.82 -10.42 2.33
CA TRP A 52 9.67 -10.20 1.14
C TRP A 52 11.10 -9.82 1.53
N ILE A 53 11.27 -8.85 2.44
CA ILE A 53 12.60 -8.44 2.95
C ILE A 53 13.35 -9.63 3.57
N GLN A 54 12.64 -10.52 4.27
CA GLN A 54 13.24 -11.70 4.91
C GLN A 54 13.42 -12.89 3.95
N SER A 55 12.95 -12.77 2.70
CA SER A 55 12.98 -13.85 1.72
C SER A 55 14.30 -13.88 0.96
N ARG A 56 14.51 -14.97 0.21
CA ARG A 56 15.63 -15.08 -0.75
C ARG A 56 15.45 -14.23 -2.00
N ALA A 57 14.26 -13.68 -2.22
CA ALA A 57 13.97 -12.78 -3.33
C ALA A 57 14.33 -11.33 -3.00
N TYR A 58 14.71 -11.03 -1.75
CA TYR A 58 15.12 -9.69 -1.36
C TYR A 58 16.38 -9.27 -2.14
N ASP A 59 16.30 -8.12 -2.79
CA ASP A 59 17.32 -7.57 -3.68
C ASP A 59 18.17 -6.47 -3.02
N GLY A 60 17.95 -6.20 -1.73
CA GLY A 60 18.67 -5.15 -0.99
C GLY A 60 18.03 -3.76 -1.07
N ALA A 61 16.92 -3.60 -1.81
CA ALA A 61 16.24 -2.31 -1.92
C ALA A 61 15.46 -1.94 -0.65
N TYR A 62 15.08 -0.67 -0.54
CA TYR A 62 14.10 -0.25 0.46
C TYR A 62 12.71 -0.77 0.09
N ALA A 63 11.94 -1.16 1.09
CA ALA A 63 10.55 -1.56 0.93
C ALA A 63 9.61 -0.49 1.51
N VAL A 64 8.54 -0.20 0.79
CA VAL A 64 7.54 0.81 1.16
C VAL A 64 6.16 0.16 1.27
N VAL A 65 5.48 0.45 2.39
CA VAL A 65 4.06 0.14 2.58
C VAL A 65 3.28 1.44 2.64
N VAL A 66 2.18 1.51 1.89
CA VAL A 66 1.24 2.63 1.92
C VAL A 66 -0.11 2.15 2.43
N CYS A 67 -0.64 2.79 3.46
CA CYS A 67 -1.98 2.54 3.98
C CYS A 67 -2.81 3.81 3.77
N SER A 68 -3.92 3.76 3.04
CA SER A 68 -4.73 4.96 2.78
C SER A 68 -6.19 4.63 2.50
N ASP A 69 -7.10 5.24 3.25
CA ASP A 69 -8.54 5.06 3.08
C ASP A 69 -9.35 6.31 3.47
N PRO A 70 -10.22 6.81 2.59
CA PRO A 70 -11.32 7.67 2.99
C PRO A 70 -12.49 6.85 3.57
N ALA A 71 -12.72 6.97 4.89
CA ALA A 71 -13.94 6.45 5.50
C ALA A 71 -15.08 7.46 5.32
N VAL A 72 -15.93 7.24 4.32
CA VAL A 72 -17.09 8.10 4.02
C VAL A 72 -18.37 7.35 4.31
N HIS A 73 -19.20 7.92 5.18
CA HIS A 73 -20.50 7.36 5.54
C HIS A 73 -21.63 8.32 5.18
N PRO A 74 -22.71 7.85 4.52
CA PRO A 74 -23.84 8.69 4.13
C PRO A 74 -24.70 9.13 5.33
N ASP A 75 -24.66 8.37 6.43
CA ASP A 75 -25.39 8.68 7.65
C ASP A 75 -24.47 9.44 8.63
N PRO A 76 -24.86 10.67 9.06
CA PRO A 76 -24.08 11.48 9.98
C PRO A 76 -23.93 10.88 11.39
N ALA A 77 -24.68 9.82 11.73
CA ALA A 77 -24.49 9.07 12.97
C ALA A 77 -23.16 8.30 13.00
N TYR A 78 -22.53 8.06 11.83
CA TYR A 78 -21.24 7.41 11.73
C TYR A 78 -20.11 8.43 11.55
N ILE A 79 -18.95 8.12 12.12
CA ILE A 79 -17.77 8.97 12.00
C ILE A 79 -17.23 8.84 10.58
N SER A 80 -17.41 9.89 9.76
CA SER A 80 -16.68 10.02 8.51
C SER A 80 -15.33 10.69 8.78
N GLY A 81 -14.28 10.18 8.16
CA GLY A 81 -12.93 10.71 8.29
C GLY A 81 -12.05 10.16 7.19
N ILE A 82 -11.15 10.98 6.67
CA ILE A 82 -10.04 10.45 5.87
C ILE A 82 -9.04 9.91 6.87
N GLY A 83 -8.88 8.58 6.90
CA GLY A 83 -7.93 7.92 7.79
C GLY A 83 -6.53 8.44 7.51
N ALA A 84 -5.70 8.55 8.55
CA ALA A 84 -4.32 8.98 8.41
C ALA A 84 -3.60 8.08 7.40
N SER A 85 -3.24 8.62 6.23
CA SER A 85 -2.41 7.91 5.27
C SER A 85 -1.04 7.70 5.89
N SER A 86 -0.66 6.45 6.15
CA SER A 86 0.63 6.13 6.75
C SER A 86 1.53 5.45 5.74
N ILE A 87 2.80 5.82 5.78
CA ILE A 87 3.87 5.23 4.97
C ILE A 87 4.88 4.64 5.94
N SER A 88 5.19 3.36 5.79
CA SER A 88 6.31 2.73 6.49
C SER A 88 7.41 2.35 5.50
N LEU A 89 8.65 2.76 5.81
CA LEU A 89 9.85 2.36 5.10
C LEU A 89 10.57 1.27 5.90
N ALA A 90 10.90 0.16 5.26
CA ALA A 90 11.65 -0.93 5.86
C ALA A 90 12.87 -1.28 5.00
N ALA A 91 13.98 -1.62 5.65
CA ALA A 91 15.18 -2.17 5.03
C ALA A 91 15.72 -3.29 5.91
N ALA A 92 16.37 -4.30 5.32
CA ALA A 92 17.17 -5.23 6.11
C ALA A 92 18.41 -4.51 6.68
N ALA A 93 18.81 -4.87 7.89
CA ALA A 93 20.04 -4.38 8.53
C ALA A 93 21.28 -5.13 8.03
#